data_AF-A0A3N1IZS3-F1
#
_entry.id   AF-A0A3N1IZS3-F1
#
_cell.length_a   1.000
_cell.length_b   1.000
_cell.length_c   1.000
_cell.angle_alpha   90.00
_cell.angle_beta   90.00
_cell.angle_gamma   90.00
#
_symmetry.space_group_name_H-M   'P 1'
#
loop_
_entity.id
_entity.type
_entity.pdbx_description
1 polymer ?
#
loop_
_entity_poly.entity_id
_entity_poly.type
_entity_poly.pdbx_seq_one_letter_code
_entity_poly.pdbx_strand_id
1 'polypeptide(L)'
;MKYQLADTLIYNDDDATLTLMDSAESQRLTDTANTIFSLLVKHAGMVVERDTFLSEVWDRRGLQGSNNSLNQYISILRKMLAAMVPETSFIVTVPKTGFMLSADLRVVRLTLAAPVAHARRDPHWLALLGTLITLVVCASLLAWKQHKNQSDVFLLSHIGRCPVYTFAPLADVFHDRAIVLAQAIQREGTFTCSGDGVFYLHIQDALFYGDSGRLVLSQCAHSRGRASACRTLYYYRW
;
A
#
# COMPACT_ATOMS: atom_id res chain seq x y z
N MET A 1 10.11 23.14 -15.72
CA MET A 1 11.01 23.46 -16.86
C MET A 1 12.25 24.17 -16.31
N LYS A 2 13.42 23.98 -16.94
CA LYS A 2 14.68 24.56 -16.46
C LYS A 2 15.18 25.65 -17.43
N TYR A 3 15.65 26.77 -16.89
CA TYR A 3 16.13 27.94 -17.64
C TYR A 3 17.51 28.34 -17.12
N GLN A 4 18.39 28.75 -18.01
CA GLN A 4 19.64 29.43 -17.69
C GLN A 4 19.46 30.93 -17.96
N LEU A 5 19.79 31.74 -16.97
CA LEU A 5 19.68 33.19 -16.93
C LEU A 5 21.08 33.78 -16.74
N ALA A 6 21.44 34.82 -17.50
CA ALA A 6 22.74 35.50 -17.39
C ALA A 6 23.96 34.57 -17.49
N ASP A 7 23.82 33.46 -18.24
CA ASP A 7 24.80 32.39 -18.41
C ASP A 7 25.34 31.73 -17.10
N THR A 8 24.83 32.11 -15.93
CA THR A 8 25.41 31.78 -14.61
C THR A 8 24.37 31.29 -13.59
N LEU A 9 23.11 31.71 -13.73
CA LEU A 9 22.02 31.36 -12.83
C LEU A 9 21.08 30.37 -13.51
N ILE A 10 20.83 29.25 -12.84
CA ILE A 10 19.88 28.23 -13.27
C ILE A 10 18.60 28.39 -12.45
N TYR A 11 17.47 28.55 -13.14
CA TYR A 11 16.13 28.57 -12.57
C TYR A 11 15.37 27.30 -12.95
N ASN A 12 14.79 26.63 -11.95
CA ASN A 12 13.90 25.48 -12.14
C ASN A 12 12.47 25.84 -11.70
N ASP A 13 11.57 25.96 -12.68
CA ASP A 13 10.15 26.30 -12.49
C ASP A 13 9.38 25.21 -11.75
N ASP A 14 9.74 23.92 -11.95
CA ASP A 14 9.02 22.79 -11.35
C ASP A 14 9.36 22.62 -9.86
N ASP A 15 10.65 22.78 -9.54
CA ASP A 15 11.15 22.65 -8.17
C ASP A 15 11.15 23.98 -7.39
N ALA A 16 10.76 25.08 -8.03
CA ALA A 16 10.81 26.43 -7.47
C ALA A 16 12.20 26.79 -6.89
N THR A 17 13.29 26.44 -7.60
CA THR A 17 14.67 26.64 -7.13
C THR A 17 15.49 27.53 -8.05
N LEU A 18 16.41 28.27 -7.44
CA LEU A 18 17.46 29.05 -8.07
C LEU A 18 18.81 28.49 -7.64
N THR A 19 19.69 28.17 -8.58
CA THR A 19 21.00 27.55 -8.35
C THR A 19 22.04 28.26 -9.20
N LEU A 20 23.19 28.61 -8.63
CA LEU A 20 24.33 29.10 -9.41
C LEU A 20 25.03 27.91 -10.09
N MET A 21 25.56 28.10 -11.30
CA MET A 21 26.27 27.01 -12.00
C MET A 21 27.51 26.53 -11.25
N ASP A 22 28.16 27.43 -10.51
CA ASP A 22 29.40 27.17 -9.77
C ASP A 22 29.18 26.81 -8.29
N SER A 23 27.92 26.73 -7.82
CA SER A 23 27.59 26.40 -6.44
C SER A 23 26.53 25.30 -6.36
N ALA A 24 26.74 24.36 -5.44
CA ALA A 24 25.75 23.34 -5.11
C ALA A 24 24.59 23.89 -4.24
N GLU A 25 24.69 25.13 -3.76
CA GLU A 25 23.66 25.75 -2.95
C GLU A 25 22.47 26.20 -3.81
N SER A 26 21.29 25.73 -3.45
CA SER A 26 20.03 26.08 -4.10
C SER A 26 19.17 26.94 -3.18
N GLN A 27 18.73 28.10 -3.68
CA GLN A 27 17.76 28.94 -3.00
C GLN A 27 16.34 28.58 -3.47
N ARG A 28 15.47 28.19 -2.54
CA ARG A 28 14.08 27.86 -2.86
C ARG A 28 13.19 29.11 -2.79
N LEU A 29 12.31 29.25 -3.78
CA LEU A 29 11.26 30.26 -3.87
C LEU A 29 9.98 29.73 -3.21
N THR A 30 9.19 30.63 -2.63
CA THR A 30 7.81 30.30 -2.24
C THR A 30 6.94 30.15 -3.49
N ASP A 31 5.81 29.44 -3.39
CA ASP A 31 4.95 29.17 -4.55
C ASP A 31 4.48 30.46 -5.26
N THR A 32 4.14 31.49 -4.49
CA THR A 32 3.76 32.81 -5.02
C THR A 32 4.94 33.49 -5.73
N ALA A 33 6.12 33.49 -5.11
CA ALA A 33 7.32 34.08 -5.71
C ALA A 33 7.74 33.32 -6.98
N ASN A 34 7.64 31.99 -6.98
CA ASN A 34 7.90 31.14 -8.13
C ASN A 34 6.93 31.45 -9.28
N THR A 35 5.63 31.58 -8.99
CA THR A 35 4.63 31.91 -10.03
C THR A 35 4.92 33.26 -10.67
N ILE A 36 5.23 34.29 -9.86
CA ILE A 36 5.61 35.63 -10.35
C ILE A 36 6.86 35.55 -11.23
N PHE A 37 7.91 34.87 -10.75
CA PHE A 37 9.16 34.76 -11.48
C PHE A 37 9.02 33.94 -12.77
N SER A 38 8.22 32.87 -12.73
CA SER A 38 7.85 32.05 -13.89
C SER A 38 7.17 32.87 -14.99
N LEU A 39 6.24 33.77 -14.63
CA LEU A 39 5.60 34.68 -15.58
C LEU A 39 6.61 35.62 -16.25
N LEU A 40 7.55 36.16 -15.47
CA LEU A 40 8.63 37.02 -15.98
C LEU A 40 9.57 36.27 -16.93
N VAL A 41 9.94 35.03 -16.60
CA VAL A 41 10.84 34.21 -17.43
C VAL A 41 10.14 33.72 -18.71
N LYS A 42 8.85 33.35 -18.64
CA LYS A 42 8.06 32.94 -19.81
C LYS A 42 7.85 34.08 -20.80
N HIS A 43 7.79 35.31 -20.30
CA HIS A 43 7.68 36.54 -21.10
C HIS A 43 8.99 37.34 -21.07
N ALA A 44 10.14 36.66 -21.07
CA ALA A 44 11.44 37.31 -21.01
C ALA A 44 11.59 38.40 -22.10
N GLY A 45 12.06 39.59 -21.71
CA GLY A 45 12.17 40.74 -22.60
C GLY A 45 10.85 41.45 -22.95
N MET A 46 9.70 40.98 -22.43
CA MET A 46 8.40 41.64 -22.59
C MET A 46 7.87 42.14 -21.24
N VAL A 47 7.13 43.25 -21.28
CA VAL A 47 6.50 43.82 -20.09
C VAL A 47 5.29 42.97 -19.71
N VAL A 48 5.30 42.46 -18.49
CA VAL A 48 4.12 41.82 -17.88
C VAL A 48 3.39 42.88 -17.07
N GLU A 49 2.14 43.12 -17.42
CA GLU A 49 1.29 44.14 -16.79
C GLU A 49 0.93 43.75 -15.35
N ARG A 50 0.69 44.76 -14.51
CA ARG A 50 0.34 44.55 -13.09
C ARG A 50 -0.95 43.75 -12.94
N ASP A 51 -1.96 44.02 -13.75
CA ASP A 51 -3.24 43.31 -13.71
C ASP A 51 -3.09 41.85 -14.15
N THR A 52 -2.16 41.56 -15.08
CA THR A 52 -1.82 40.18 -15.45
C THR A 52 -1.23 39.42 -14.26
N PHE A 53 -0.32 40.04 -13.49
CA PHE A 53 0.19 39.41 -12.27
C PHE A 53 -0.90 39.18 -11.22
N LEU A 54 -1.75 40.18 -10.97
CA LEU A 54 -2.83 40.07 -9.99
C LEU A 54 -3.79 38.94 -10.35
N SER A 55 -4.15 38.84 -11.63
CA SER A 55 -5.01 37.79 -12.14
C SER A 55 -4.39 36.39 -12.03
N GLU A 56 -3.20 36.19 -12.60
CA GLU A 56 -2.59 34.85 -12.73
C GLU A 56 -2.04 34.29 -11.42
N VAL A 57 -1.59 35.15 -10.51
CA VAL A 57 -0.97 34.73 -9.25
C VAL A 57 -2.01 34.61 -8.13
N TRP A 58 -3.01 35.50 -8.09
CA TRP A 58 -3.99 35.55 -7.00
C TRP A 58 -5.43 35.26 -7.45
N ASP A 59 -6.02 36.05 -8.34
CA ASP A 59 -7.47 36.01 -8.60
C ASP A 59 -7.92 34.64 -9.14
N ARG A 60 -7.17 34.06 -10.08
CA ARG A 60 -7.45 32.71 -10.64
C ARG A 60 -7.36 31.59 -9.60
N ARG A 61 -6.70 31.85 -8.47
CA ARG A 61 -6.58 30.92 -7.34
C ARG A 61 -7.56 31.23 -6.22
N GLY A 62 -8.48 32.18 -6.42
CA GLY A 62 -9.44 32.62 -5.40
C GLY A 62 -8.78 33.40 -4.25
N LEU A 63 -7.57 33.94 -4.45
CA LEU A 63 -6.85 34.76 -3.49
C LEU A 63 -6.98 36.24 -3.88
N GLN A 64 -6.86 37.15 -2.90
CA GLN A 64 -6.81 38.59 -3.18
C GLN A 64 -5.38 39.12 -3.11
N GLY A 65 -4.82 39.46 -4.26
CA GLY A 65 -3.55 40.15 -4.41
C GLY A 65 -3.74 41.66 -4.40
N SER A 66 -2.72 42.40 -3.96
CA SER A 66 -2.69 43.86 -4.10
C SER A 66 -1.43 44.32 -4.81
N ASN A 67 -1.47 45.55 -5.33
CA ASN A 67 -0.29 46.19 -5.90
C ASN A 67 0.89 46.26 -4.91
N ASN A 68 0.59 46.43 -3.62
CA ASN A 68 1.61 46.43 -2.57
C ASN A 68 2.22 45.03 -2.39
N SER A 69 1.38 43.99 -2.36
CA SER A 69 1.81 42.59 -2.29
C SER A 69 2.72 42.23 -3.46
N LEU A 70 2.33 42.59 -4.69
CA LEU A 70 3.15 42.38 -5.87
C LEU A 70 4.51 43.09 -5.73
N ASN A 71 4.53 44.35 -5.31
CA ASN A 71 5.78 45.10 -5.13
C ASN A 71 6.69 44.48 -4.06
N GLN A 72 6.11 43.95 -2.97
CA GLN A 72 6.87 43.20 -1.97
C GLN A 72 7.54 41.97 -2.58
N TYR A 73 6.80 41.14 -3.31
CA TYR A 73 7.38 39.95 -3.94
C TYR A 73 8.45 40.29 -4.97
N ILE A 74 8.25 41.32 -5.79
CA ILE A 74 9.27 41.81 -6.71
C ILE A 74 10.53 42.27 -5.95
N SER A 75 10.37 42.95 -4.81
CA SER A 75 11.50 43.39 -3.98
C SER A 75 12.25 42.21 -3.36
N ILE A 76 11.54 41.18 -2.91
CA ILE A 76 12.13 39.94 -2.38
C ILE A 76 12.92 39.23 -3.48
N LEU A 77 12.31 39.02 -4.65
CA LEU A 77 12.96 38.39 -5.79
C LEU A 77 14.22 39.15 -6.20
N ARG A 78 14.17 40.48 -6.31
CA ARG A 78 15.35 41.32 -6.61
C ARG A 78 16.48 41.13 -5.60
N LYS A 79 16.17 41.15 -4.29
CA LYS A 79 17.18 40.94 -3.25
C LYS A 79 17.82 39.56 -3.33
N MET A 80 17.01 38.52 -3.53
CA MET A 80 17.51 37.15 -3.67
C MET A 80 18.41 37.00 -4.90
N LEU A 81 17.98 37.53 -6.05
CA LEU A 81 18.75 37.47 -7.29
C LEU A 81 20.06 38.26 -7.19
N ALA A 82 20.03 39.45 -6.59
CA ALA A 82 21.23 40.27 -6.35
C ALA A 82 22.19 39.63 -5.34
N ALA A 83 21.70 38.84 -4.38
CA ALA A 83 22.56 38.10 -3.46
C ALA A 83 23.33 36.96 -4.16
N MET A 84 22.73 36.35 -5.19
CA MET A 84 23.36 35.28 -5.96
C MET A 84 24.25 35.81 -7.09
N VAL A 85 23.81 36.86 -7.80
CA VAL A 85 24.57 37.48 -8.89
C VAL A 85 24.50 39.01 -8.74
N PRO A 86 25.40 39.62 -7.95
CA PRO A 86 25.35 41.05 -7.61
C PRO A 86 25.44 42.00 -8.80
N GLU A 87 26.21 41.62 -9.83
CA GLU A 87 26.51 42.46 -10.99
C GLU A 87 25.36 42.51 -12.02
N THR A 88 24.25 41.80 -11.79
CA THR A 88 23.17 41.64 -12.78
C THR A 88 21.83 42.11 -12.24
N SER A 89 21.21 43.06 -12.95
CA SER A 89 19.84 43.50 -12.67
C SER A 89 18.82 42.66 -13.43
N PHE A 90 18.17 41.71 -12.74
CA PHE A 90 17.28 40.77 -13.40
C PHE A 90 15.89 41.33 -13.72
N ILE A 91 15.27 42.06 -12.78
CA ILE A 91 13.87 42.50 -12.91
C ILE A 91 13.81 44.02 -12.99
N VAL A 92 13.36 44.54 -14.12
CA VAL A 92 13.22 45.98 -14.40
C VAL A 92 11.77 46.42 -14.18
N THR A 93 11.59 47.60 -13.57
CA THR A 93 10.26 48.21 -13.43
C THR A 93 9.97 49.05 -14.67
N VAL A 94 8.79 48.85 -15.27
CA VAL A 94 8.28 49.73 -16.32
C VAL A 94 7.20 50.61 -15.70
N PRO A 95 7.48 51.93 -15.53
CA PRO A 95 6.56 52.84 -14.84
C PRO A 95 5.14 52.78 -15.39
N LYS A 96 4.15 52.81 -14.49
CA LYS A 96 2.71 52.78 -14.79
C LYS A 96 2.20 51.53 -15.53
N THR A 97 3.07 50.58 -15.86
CA THR A 97 2.71 49.43 -16.71
C THR A 97 2.91 48.12 -15.97
N GLY A 98 4.11 47.86 -15.45
CA GLY A 98 4.40 46.55 -14.84
C GLY A 98 5.88 46.26 -14.66
N PHE A 99 6.24 45.00 -14.84
CA PHE A 99 7.58 44.48 -14.62
C PHE A 99 8.03 43.63 -15.79
N MET A 100 9.33 43.62 -16.02
CA MET A 100 9.94 42.90 -17.13
C MET A 100 11.22 42.24 -16.64
N LEU A 101 11.51 41.05 -17.15
CA LEU A 101 12.85 40.48 -17.04
C LEU A 101 13.76 41.25 -18.01
N SER A 102 14.86 41.81 -17.51
CA SER A 102 15.73 42.72 -18.27
C SER A 102 16.02 42.20 -19.68
N ALA A 103 15.85 43.06 -20.70
CA ALA A 103 15.97 42.66 -22.10
C ALA A 103 17.39 42.22 -22.48
N ASP A 104 18.39 42.70 -21.75
CA ASP A 104 19.79 42.35 -21.95
C ASP A 104 20.14 40.97 -21.36
N LEU A 105 19.20 40.33 -20.65
CA LEU A 105 19.41 39.00 -20.11
C LEU A 105 19.24 37.94 -21.18
N ARG A 106 20.31 37.17 -21.39
CA ARG A 106 20.23 35.93 -22.14
C ARG A 106 19.45 34.89 -21.32
N VAL A 107 18.27 34.53 -21.82
CA VAL A 107 17.43 33.46 -21.28
C VAL A 107 17.51 32.27 -22.23
N VAL A 108 18.24 31.24 -21.82
CA VAL A 108 18.31 29.98 -22.56
C VAL A 108 17.43 28.97 -21.85
N ARG A 109 16.38 28.50 -22.53
CA ARG A 109 15.67 27.31 -22.04
C ARG A 109 16.65 26.15 -22.11
N LEU A 110 16.99 25.57 -20.96
CA LEU A 110 17.75 24.34 -20.89
C LEU A 110 16.80 23.21 -21.28
N THR A 111 16.61 23.10 -22.59
CA THR A 111 16.06 21.89 -23.20
C THR A 111 17.13 20.85 -22.98
N LEU A 112 16.97 20.03 -21.94
CA LEU A 112 17.59 18.71 -21.95
C LEU A 112 17.34 18.17 -23.35
N ALA A 113 18.42 17.92 -24.10
CA ALA A 113 18.36 17.19 -25.36
C ALA A 113 17.28 16.14 -25.20
N ALA A 114 16.29 16.15 -26.10
CA ALA A 114 15.09 15.34 -26.00
C ALA A 114 15.49 14.02 -25.36
N PRO A 115 14.91 13.66 -24.20
CA PRO A 115 15.31 12.41 -23.57
C PRO A 115 15.15 11.38 -24.67
N VAL A 116 16.27 10.77 -25.11
CA VAL A 116 16.29 9.48 -25.80
C VAL A 116 15.19 8.75 -25.12
N ALA A 117 14.09 8.51 -25.86
CA ALA A 117 12.79 8.16 -25.32
C ALA A 117 13.09 7.41 -24.04
N HIS A 118 12.97 8.11 -22.90
CA HIS A 118 12.91 7.39 -21.66
C HIS A 118 11.64 6.66 -21.93
N ALA A 119 11.79 5.39 -22.39
CA ALA A 119 10.80 4.37 -22.27
C ALA A 119 10.22 4.73 -20.94
N ARG A 120 8.98 5.27 -20.95
CA ARG A 120 8.30 5.57 -19.70
C ARG A 120 8.61 4.30 -18.96
N ARG A 121 9.38 4.40 -17.86
CA ARG A 121 9.33 3.35 -16.87
C ARG A 121 7.93 3.61 -16.34
N ASP A 122 6.95 3.19 -17.16
CA ASP A 122 5.59 3.04 -16.80
C ASP A 122 5.81 2.29 -15.51
N PRO A 123 5.36 2.83 -14.39
CA PRO A 123 5.41 2.08 -13.18
C PRO A 123 4.46 0.88 -13.32
N HIS A 124 4.10 0.41 -14.53
CA HIS A 124 3.69 -0.95 -14.81
C HIS A 124 4.58 -1.93 -14.08
N TRP A 125 5.91 -1.75 -13.92
CA TRP A 125 6.68 -2.70 -13.10
C TRP A 125 6.36 -2.60 -11.60
N LEU A 126 6.06 -1.40 -11.07
CA LEU A 126 5.59 -1.18 -9.68
C LEU A 126 4.13 -1.63 -9.49
N ALA A 127 3.28 -1.50 -10.51
CA ALA A 127 1.90 -1.96 -10.56
C ALA A 127 1.83 -3.49 -10.80
N LEU A 128 2.76 -4.05 -11.57
CA LEU A 128 2.97 -5.50 -11.74
C LEU A 128 3.54 -6.09 -10.46
N LEU A 129 4.46 -5.41 -9.77
CA LEU A 129 4.90 -5.79 -8.43
C LEU A 129 3.75 -5.73 -7.44
N GLY A 130 2.94 -4.67 -7.45
CA GLY A 130 1.76 -4.54 -6.60
C GLY A 130 0.76 -5.68 -6.83
N THR A 131 0.38 -5.92 -8.09
CA THR A 131 -0.54 -7.01 -8.46
C THR A 131 0.03 -8.40 -8.15
N LEU A 132 1.33 -8.63 -8.38
CA LEU A 132 2.00 -9.88 -8.02
C LEU A 132 2.01 -10.10 -6.51
N ILE A 133 2.32 -9.06 -5.71
CA ILE A 133 2.26 -9.12 -4.24
C ILE A 133 0.83 -9.41 -3.78
N THR A 134 -0.18 -8.73 -4.33
CA THR A 134 -1.58 -8.99 -3.99
C THR A 134 -1.99 -10.42 -4.34
N LEU A 135 -1.60 -10.93 -5.51
CA LEU A 135 -1.88 -12.32 -5.91
C LEU A 135 -1.18 -13.33 -4.99
N VAL A 136 0.07 -13.08 -4.60
CA VAL A 136 0.81 -13.94 -3.66
C VAL A 136 0.16 -13.91 -2.29
N VAL A 137 -0.27 -12.75 -1.80
CA VAL A 137 -1.00 -12.61 -0.52
C VAL A 137 -2.36 -13.30 -0.60
N CYS A 138 -3.12 -13.14 -1.67
CA CYS A 138 -4.38 -13.87 -1.86
C CYS A 138 -4.15 -15.38 -1.92
N ALA A 139 -3.14 -15.85 -2.66
CA ALA A 139 -2.79 -17.26 -2.76
C ALA A 139 -2.34 -17.83 -1.42
N SER A 140 -1.55 -17.10 -0.63
CA SER A 140 -1.13 -17.53 0.71
C SER A 140 -2.31 -17.54 1.69
N LEU A 141 -3.21 -16.56 1.64
CA LEU A 141 -4.45 -16.56 2.44
C LEU A 141 -5.37 -17.73 2.06
N LEU A 142 -5.50 -18.04 0.76
CA LEU A 142 -6.27 -19.20 0.30
C LEU A 142 -5.61 -20.51 0.70
N ALA A 143 -4.28 -20.62 0.58
CA ALA A 143 -3.52 -21.79 1.01
C ALA A 143 -3.61 -21.99 2.53
N TRP A 144 -3.54 -20.92 3.31
CA TRP A 144 -3.75 -20.95 4.76
C TRP A 144 -5.18 -21.34 5.13
N LYS A 145 -6.18 -20.83 4.40
CA LYS A 145 -7.58 -21.23 4.59
C LYS A 145 -7.77 -22.71 4.26
N GLN A 146 -7.11 -23.21 3.22
CA GLN A 146 -7.15 -24.61 2.82
C GLN A 146 -6.40 -25.51 3.84
N HIS A 147 -5.26 -25.08 4.35
CA HIS A 147 -4.50 -25.78 5.38
C HIS A 147 -5.26 -25.82 6.71
N LYS A 148 -5.94 -24.74 7.09
CA LYS A 148 -6.83 -24.74 8.27
C LYS A 148 -8.00 -25.70 8.13
N ASN A 149 -8.39 -26.08 6.91
CA ASN A 149 -9.53 -26.94 6.67
C ASN A 149 -9.20 -28.44 6.77
N GLN A 150 -7.92 -28.80 6.94
CA GLN A 150 -7.51 -30.16 7.26
C GLN A 150 -7.46 -30.30 8.78
N SER A 151 -8.54 -30.82 9.36
CA SER A 151 -8.58 -31.13 10.79
C SER A 151 -7.63 -32.29 11.06
N ASP A 152 -6.64 -32.07 11.93
CA ASP A 152 -5.77 -33.15 12.40
C ASP A 152 -6.60 -34.20 13.15
N VAL A 153 -6.30 -35.46 12.90
CA VAL A 153 -6.97 -36.61 13.53
C VAL A 153 -5.94 -37.45 14.26
N PHE A 154 -6.27 -37.86 15.48
CA PHE A 154 -5.36 -38.57 16.37
C PHE A 154 -5.88 -39.99 16.61
N LEU A 155 -5.03 -40.99 16.38
CA LEU A 155 -5.44 -42.39 16.56
C LEU A 155 -5.62 -42.67 18.05
N LEU A 156 -6.82 -43.08 18.45
CA LEU A 156 -7.14 -43.45 19.84
C LEU A 156 -7.00 -44.96 20.05
N SER A 157 -7.69 -45.75 19.22
CA SER A 157 -7.72 -47.22 19.34
C SER A 157 -8.27 -47.88 18.06
N HIS A 158 -8.60 -49.17 18.13
CA HIS A 158 -9.24 -49.92 17.06
C HIS A 158 -10.52 -50.60 17.58
N ILE A 159 -11.58 -50.59 16.78
CA ILE A 159 -12.79 -51.39 16.98
C ILE A 159 -12.77 -52.50 15.93
N GLY A 160 -12.40 -53.71 16.34
CA GLY A 160 -12.09 -54.79 15.41
C GLY A 160 -10.87 -54.43 14.57
N ARG A 161 -11.05 -54.33 13.24
CA ARG A 161 -9.98 -53.92 12.30
C ARG A 161 -10.04 -52.44 11.91
N CYS A 162 -11.06 -51.70 12.34
CA CYS A 162 -11.28 -50.32 11.94
C CYS A 162 -10.62 -49.37 12.95
N PRO A 163 -9.80 -48.40 12.49
CA PRO A 163 -9.20 -47.41 13.37
C PRO A 163 -10.25 -46.41 13.90
N VAL A 164 -10.07 -45.99 15.14
CA VAL A 164 -10.86 -44.96 15.83
C VAL A 164 -9.98 -43.72 16.02
N TYR A 165 -10.42 -42.60 15.47
CA TYR A 165 -9.73 -41.32 15.58
C TYR A 165 -10.51 -40.31 16.43
N THR A 166 -9.79 -39.41 17.09
CA THR A 166 -10.34 -38.21 17.74
C THR A 166 -9.89 -36.94 17.02
N PHE A 167 -10.61 -35.84 17.22
CA PHE A 167 -10.29 -34.51 16.65
C PHE A 167 -9.39 -33.65 17.55
N ALA A 168 -8.99 -34.19 18.70
CA ALA A 168 -8.09 -33.53 19.65
C ALA A 168 -7.17 -34.58 20.30
N PRO A 169 -5.92 -34.22 20.64
CA PRO A 169 -5.04 -35.09 21.39
C PRO A 169 -5.59 -35.29 22.81
N LEU A 170 -5.61 -36.54 23.27
CA LEU A 170 -6.07 -36.89 24.61
C LEU A 170 -4.87 -37.08 25.55
N ALA A 171 -4.99 -36.68 26.81
CA ALA A 171 -3.97 -37.02 27.81
C ALA A 171 -3.99 -38.53 28.11
N ASP A 172 -2.85 -39.11 28.50
CA ASP A 172 -2.75 -40.54 28.83
C ASP A 172 -3.78 -40.99 29.86
N VAL A 173 -4.07 -40.14 30.85
CA VAL A 173 -5.07 -40.38 31.91
C VAL A 173 -6.49 -40.58 31.36
N PHE A 174 -6.81 -39.97 30.23
CA PHE A 174 -8.15 -40.04 29.62
C PHE A 174 -8.25 -41.05 28.49
N HIS A 175 -7.12 -41.60 28.01
CA HIS A 175 -7.09 -42.55 26.90
C HIS A 175 -7.92 -43.81 27.20
N ASP A 176 -7.68 -44.48 28.32
CA ASP A 176 -8.39 -45.71 28.69
C ASP A 176 -9.89 -45.48 28.80
N ARG A 177 -10.29 -44.36 29.42
CA ARG A 177 -11.69 -43.98 29.58
C ARG A 177 -12.36 -43.70 28.23
N ALA A 178 -11.66 -43.03 27.31
CA ALA A 178 -12.16 -42.78 25.96
C ALA A 178 -12.35 -44.07 25.15
N ILE A 179 -11.46 -45.05 25.29
CA ILE A 179 -11.60 -46.37 24.65
C ILE A 179 -12.85 -47.09 25.17
N VAL A 180 -13.08 -47.07 26.49
CA VAL A 180 -14.29 -47.66 27.09
C VAL A 180 -15.56 -46.99 26.57
N LEU A 181 -15.57 -45.65 26.50
CA LEU A 181 -16.71 -44.90 25.95
C LEU A 181 -16.95 -45.24 24.47
N ALA A 182 -15.89 -45.34 23.67
CA ALA A 182 -15.98 -45.71 22.25
C ALA A 182 -16.62 -47.08 22.05
N GLN A 183 -16.24 -48.07 22.87
CA GLN A 183 -16.81 -49.41 22.82
C GLN A 183 -18.27 -49.43 23.29
N ALA A 184 -18.60 -48.67 24.32
CA ALA A 184 -19.95 -48.62 24.87
C ALA A 184 -20.95 -48.05 23.84
N ILE A 185 -20.64 -46.88 23.26
CA ILE A 185 -21.49 -46.26 22.23
C ILE A 185 -21.54 -47.09 20.94
N GLN A 186 -20.47 -47.82 20.60
CA GLN A 186 -20.47 -48.74 19.46
C GLN A 186 -21.44 -49.91 19.65
N ARG A 187 -21.43 -50.52 20.84
CA ARG A 187 -22.33 -51.65 21.16
C ARG A 187 -23.79 -51.22 21.14
N GLU A 188 -24.09 -50.06 21.71
CA GLU A 188 -25.44 -49.51 21.71
C GLU A 188 -25.92 -49.14 20.30
N GLY A 189 -25.03 -48.54 19.49
CA GLY A 189 -25.32 -48.18 18.10
C GLY A 189 -25.36 -49.37 17.13
N THR A 190 -25.00 -50.58 17.56
CA THR A 190 -24.83 -51.79 16.73
C THR A 190 -23.93 -51.57 15.52
N PHE A 191 -22.91 -50.71 15.63
CA PHE A 191 -21.98 -50.47 14.52
C PHE A 191 -21.00 -51.63 14.38
N THR A 192 -21.05 -52.34 13.26
CA THR A 192 -20.07 -53.38 12.92
C THR A 192 -19.00 -52.82 12.00
N CYS A 193 -17.72 -53.04 12.32
CA CYS A 193 -16.62 -52.72 11.43
C CYS A 193 -16.74 -53.55 10.13
N SER A 194 -16.89 -52.88 8.98
CA SER A 194 -17.05 -53.52 7.66
C SER A 194 -16.08 -52.89 6.66
N GLY A 195 -15.23 -53.72 6.04
CA GLY A 195 -14.26 -53.30 5.02
C GLY A 195 -13.24 -52.26 5.52
N ASP A 196 -12.92 -51.29 4.67
CA ASP A 196 -12.02 -50.16 4.96
C ASP A 196 -12.75 -49.02 5.71
N GLY A 197 -13.52 -49.37 6.74
CA GLY A 197 -14.26 -48.43 7.56
C GLY A 197 -13.36 -47.67 8.54
N VAL A 198 -13.72 -46.44 8.86
CA VAL A 198 -13.07 -45.61 9.88
C VAL A 198 -14.08 -45.06 10.87
N PHE A 199 -13.70 -44.98 12.14
CA PHE A 199 -14.51 -44.37 13.19
C PHE A 199 -13.93 -43.03 13.62
N TYR A 200 -14.80 -42.03 13.79
CA TYR A 200 -14.46 -40.75 14.40
C TYR A 200 -15.25 -40.59 15.70
N LEU A 201 -14.53 -40.37 16.80
CA LEU A 201 -15.07 -40.21 18.12
C LEU A 201 -14.86 -38.77 18.60
N HIS A 202 -15.93 -38.16 19.08
CA HIS A 202 -15.89 -36.89 19.78
C HIS A 202 -16.53 -37.05 21.16
N ILE A 203 -15.76 -36.72 22.19
CA ILE A 203 -16.15 -36.79 23.60
C ILE A 203 -16.06 -35.37 24.14
N GLN A 204 -17.13 -34.87 24.74
CA GLN A 204 -17.09 -33.60 25.46
C GLN A 204 -16.34 -33.76 26.79
N ASP A 205 -15.44 -32.83 27.13
CA ASP A 205 -14.54 -32.94 28.29
C ASP A 205 -15.26 -33.24 29.61
N ALA A 206 -16.47 -32.72 29.80
CA ALA A 206 -17.35 -32.99 30.95
C ALA A 206 -17.47 -34.50 31.29
N LEU A 207 -17.51 -35.36 30.28
CA LEU A 207 -17.63 -36.82 30.45
C LEU A 207 -16.41 -37.44 31.13
N PHE A 208 -15.23 -36.85 30.98
CA PHE A 208 -14.02 -37.31 31.67
C PHE A 208 -14.04 -36.96 33.16
N TYR A 209 -14.78 -35.93 33.55
CA TYR A 209 -14.93 -35.50 34.95
C TYR A 209 -16.16 -36.10 35.64
N GLY A 210 -16.97 -36.89 34.92
CA GLY A 210 -18.15 -37.55 35.48
C GLY A 210 -19.45 -36.73 35.35
N ASP A 211 -19.40 -35.60 34.66
CA ASP A 211 -20.56 -34.80 34.34
C ASP A 211 -21.26 -35.31 33.07
N SER A 212 -22.56 -35.03 32.95
CA SER A 212 -23.31 -35.34 31.73
C SER A 212 -22.76 -34.54 30.54
N GLY A 213 -22.53 -35.21 29.41
CA GLY A 213 -22.01 -34.55 28.22
C GLY A 213 -22.47 -35.19 26.92
N ARG A 214 -21.93 -34.66 25.82
CA ARG A 214 -22.17 -35.18 24.48
C ARG A 214 -21.09 -36.17 24.07
N LEU A 215 -21.54 -37.31 23.58
CA LEU A 215 -20.70 -38.36 23.00
C LEU A 215 -21.19 -38.61 21.57
N VAL A 216 -20.26 -38.55 20.61
CA VAL A 216 -20.59 -38.73 19.19
C VAL A 216 -19.64 -39.75 18.60
N LEU A 217 -20.20 -40.78 17.96
CA LEU A 217 -19.44 -41.77 17.19
C LEU A 217 -19.94 -41.78 15.75
N SER A 218 -19.03 -41.54 14.80
CA SER A 218 -19.32 -41.60 13.36
C SER A 218 -18.58 -42.74 12.70
N GLN A 219 -19.30 -43.64 12.04
CA GLN A 219 -18.72 -44.66 11.16
C GLN A 219 -18.75 -44.17 9.72
N CYS A 220 -17.60 -44.10 9.05
CA CYS A 220 -17.50 -43.66 7.66
C CYS A 220 -16.81 -44.71 6.79
N ALA A 221 -17.16 -44.76 5.51
CA ALA A 221 -16.43 -45.56 4.52
C ALA A 221 -15.25 -44.73 3.95
N HIS A 222 -14.07 -45.34 3.84
CA HIS A 222 -12.92 -44.63 3.29
C HIS A 222 -12.93 -44.65 1.76
N SER A 223 -12.79 -43.48 1.11
CA SER A 223 -12.67 -43.36 -0.34
C SER A 223 -11.65 -42.30 -0.73
N ARG A 224 -10.60 -42.71 -1.47
CA ARG A 224 -9.51 -41.84 -1.97
C ARG A 224 -8.84 -40.97 -0.88
N GLY A 225 -8.54 -41.54 0.28
CA GLY A 225 -7.86 -40.79 1.35
C GLY A 225 -8.79 -39.90 2.17
N ARG A 226 -10.10 -39.89 1.91
CA ARG A 226 -11.09 -39.09 2.64
C ARG A 226 -12.22 -39.98 3.14
N ALA A 227 -12.75 -39.65 4.32
CA ALA A 227 -13.98 -40.26 4.81
C ALA A 227 -15.15 -39.84 3.92
N SER A 228 -15.94 -40.81 3.47
CA SER A 228 -17.11 -40.64 2.61
C SER A 228 -18.27 -41.49 3.15
N ALA A 229 -19.51 -41.01 3.01
CA ALA A 229 -20.71 -41.70 3.52
C ALA A 229 -20.63 -42.12 5.01
N CYS A 230 -20.85 -41.14 5.90
CA CYS A 230 -20.80 -41.35 7.35
C CYS A 230 -22.19 -41.61 7.94
N ARG A 231 -22.27 -42.59 8.85
CA ARG A 231 -23.40 -42.79 9.75
C ARG A 231 -22.97 -42.38 11.16
N THR A 232 -23.68 -41.41 11.74
CA THR A 232 -23.33 -40.83 13.04
C THR A 232 -24.37 -41.15 14.09
N LEU A 233 -23.91 -41.56 15.27
CA LEU A 233 -24.72 -41.70 16.47
C LEU A 233 -24.39 -40.57 17.44
N TYR A 234 -25.44 -39.91 17.94
CA TYR A 234 -25.33 -38.82 18.89
C TYR A 234 -25.95 -39.24 20.22
N TYR A 235 -25.20 -39.04 21.30
CA TYR A 235 -25.69 -39.22 22.64
C TYR A 235 -25.54 -37.88 23.39
N TYR A 236 -26.65 -37.35 23.91
CA TYR A 236 -26.70 -35.99 24.45
C TYR A 236 -26.63 -35.92 25.98
N ARG A 237 -26.72 -37.06 26.68
CA ARG A 237 -26.66 -37.18 28.15
C ARG A 237 -26.05 -38.51 28.58
N TRP A 238 -24.80 -38.75 28.17
CA TRP A 238 -24.08 -39.99 28.51
C TRP A 238 -23.75 -40.02 30.00
#